data_AF-A0A0H4BZ41-F1
#
_entry.id   AF-A0A0H4BZ41-F1
#
_cell.length_a   1.000
_cell.length_b   1.000
_cell.length_c   1.000
_cell.angle_alpha   90.00
_cell.angle_beta   90.00
_cell.angle_gamma   90.00
#
_symmetry.space_group_name_H-M   'P 1'
#
loop_
_entity.id
_entity.type
_entity.pdbx_description
1 polymer ?
#
loop_
_entity_poly.entity_id
_entity_poly.type
_entity_poly.pdbx_seq_one_letter_code
_entity_poly.pdbx_strand_id
1 'polypeptide(L)'
;MAHTFEELVQKQRAAEAARTTVEELRDAYGPPADRRMTGAQSGTYETALRAWRDLARDAQTAVSEYARETGRPRAEVEAEVERAAATEDT
;
A
#
# COMPACT_ATOMS: atom_id res chain seq x y z
N MET A 1 -12.99 11.71 11.73
CA MET A 1 -12.02 12.35 12.64
C MET A 1 -10.90 12.87 11.77
N ALA A 2 -10.23 13.96 12.16
CA ALA A 2 -9.05 14.39 11.42
C ALA A 2 -7.99 13.28 11.50
N HIS A 3 -7.44 12.88 10.36
CA HIS A 3 -6.36 11.91 10.34
C HIS A 3 -5.11 12.47 11.05
N THR A 4 -4.32 11.64 11.70
CA THR A 4 -3.02 12.06 12.24
C THR A 4 -1.89 11.69 11.30
N PHE A 5 -0.77 12.41 11.34
CA PHE A 5 0.40 12.06 10.52
C PHE A 5 0.88 10.62 10.80
N GLU A 6 0.86 10.20 12.08
CA GLU A 6 1.21 8.82 12.46
C GLU A 6 0.25 7.79 11.84
N GLU A 7 -1.05 8.07 11.80
CA GLU A 7 -2.03 7.20 11.14
C GLU A 7 -1.73 7.04 9.65
N LEU A 8 -1.37 8.13 8.96
CA LEU A 8 -0.95 8.11 7.55
C LEU A 8 0.26 7.19 7.35
N VAL A 9 1.26 7.30 8.23
CA VAL A 9 2.47 6.44 8.19
C VAL A 9 2.10 4.97 8.38
N GLN A 10 1.23 4.64 9.34
CA GLN A 10 0.79 3.26 9.56
C GLN A 10 0.00 2.70 8.37
N LYS A 11 -0.88 3.51 7.76
CA LYS A 11 -1.62 3.12 6.54
C LYS A 11 -0.67 2.88 5.36
N GLN A 12 0.34 3.73 5.19
CA GLN A 12 1.35 3.56 4.14
C GLN A 12 2.15 2.27 4.35
N ARG A 13 2.62 1.99 5.57
CA ARG A 13 3.33 0.75 5.90
C ARG A 13 2.47 -0.49 5.66
N ALA A 14 1.18 -0.44 6.02
CA ALA A 14 0.26 -1.54 5.73
C ALA A 14 0.11 -1.79 4.22
N ALA A 15 0.01 -0.72 3.42
CA ALA A 15 -0.03 -0.83 1.96
C ALA A 15 1.30 -1.37 1.39
N GLU A 16 2.45 -0.96 1.91
CA GLU A 16 3.76 -1.46 1.51
C GLU A 16 3.95 -2.94 1.86
N ALA A 17 3.60 -3.35 3.08
CA ALA A 17 3.65 -4.76 3.48
C ALA A 17 2.73 -5.63 2.60
N ALA A 18 1.52 -5.16 2.28
CA ALA A 18 0.63 -5.87 1.36
C ALA A 18 1.19 -5.94 -0.07
N ARG A 19 1.89 -4.89 -0.53
CA ARG A 19 2.60 -4.89 -1.82
C ARG A 19 3.70 -5.94 -1.84
N THR A 20 4.52 -6.02 -0.79
CA THR A 20 5.57 -7.04 -0.65
C THR A 20 5.00 -8.44 -0.78
N THR A 21 3.89 -8.74 -0.10
CA THR A 21 3.20 -10.04 -0.24
C THR A 21 2.77 -10.32 -1.68
N VAL A 22 2.27 -9.32 -2.41
CA VAL A 22 1.89 -9.47 -3.83
C VAL A 22 3.11 -9.78 -4.70
N GLU A 23 4.25 -9.12 -4.43
CA GLU A 23 5.52 -9.33 -5.12
C GLU A 23 6.08 -10.74 -4.84
N GLU A 24 6.08 -11.17 -3.58
CA GLU A 24 6.48 -12.53 -3.18
C GLU A 24 5.62 -13.61 -3.85
N LEU A 25 4.29 -13.41 -3.92
CA LEU A 25 3.39 -14.34 -4.61
C LEU A 25 3.66 -14.37 -6.12
N ARG A 26 3.99 -13.22 -6.72
CA ARG A 26 4.37 -13.14 -8.13
C ARG A 26 5.67 -13.88 -8.41
N ASP A 27 6.66 -13.74 -7.53
CA ASP A 27 7.95 -14.43 -7.66
C ASP A 27 7.81 -15.94 -7.44
N ALA A 28 6.98 -16.36 -6.47
CA ALA A 28 6.75 -17.77 -6.16
C ALA A 28 5.93 -18.51 -7.24
N TYR A 29 4.94 -17.85 -7.83
CA TYR A 29 4.02 -18.47 -8.80
C TYR A 29 4.40 -18.22 -10.26
N GLY A 30 5.33 -17.30 -10.51
CA GLY A 30 5.72 -16.83 -11.83
C GLY A 30 4.81 -15.73 -12.39
N PRO A 31 5.19 -15.11 -13.54
CA PRO A 31 4.44 -14.01 -14.11
C PRO A 31 2.97 -14.42 -14.40
N PRO A 32 1.97 -13.60 -14.07
CA PRO A 32 0.56 -13.93 -14.32
C PRO A 32 0.26 -14.27 -15.80
N ALA A 33 1.04 -13.71 -16.72
CA ALA A 33 0.90 -13.93 -18.16
C ALA A 33 1.44 -15.29 -18.66
N ASP A 34 2.25 -16.00 -17.87
CA ASP A 34 2.96 -17.21 -18.31
C ASP A 34 2.14 -18.51 -18.18
N ARG A 35 0.84 -18.45 -17.87
CA ARG A 35 -0.07 -19.61 -17.72
C ARG A 35 0.41 -20.71 -16.75
N ARG A 36 1.30 -20.41 -15.79
CA ARG A 36 1.82 -21.38 -14.82
C ARG A 36 1.03 -21.45 -13.51
N MET A 37 0.17 -20.48 -13.23
CA MET A 37 -0.61 -20.48 -11.99
C MET A 37 -1.77 -21.46 -12.08
N THR A 38 -1.88 -22.34 -11.09
CA THR A 38 -3.10 -23.10 -10.83
C THR A 38 -4.24 -22.16 -10.42
N GLY A 39 -5.49 -22.58 -10.56
CA GLY A 39 -6.64 -21.77 -10.16
C GLY A 39 -6.60 -21.32 -8.69
N ALA A 40 -6.07 -22.16 -7.79
CA ALA A 40 -5.87 -21.81 -6.39
C ALA A 40 -4.80 -20.70 -6.23
N GLN A 41 -3.66 -20.81 -6.91
CA GLN A 41 -2.60 -19.80 -6.88
C GLN A 41 -3.06 -18.46 -7.45
N SER A 42 -3.81 -18.48 -8.57
CA SER A 42 -4.42 -17.27 -9.13
C SER A 42 -5.38 -16.63 -8.14
N GLY A 43 -6.24 -17.41 -7.47
CA GLY A 43 -7.17 -16.89 -6.47
C GLY A 43 -6.48 -16.28 -5.24
N THR A 44 -5.39 -16.89 -4.76
CA THR A 44 -4.57 -16.33 -3.68
C THR A 44 -3.93 -15.01 -4.10
N TYR A 45 -3.31 -14.97 -5.28
CA TYR A 45 -2.68 -13.76 -5.82
C TYR A 45 -3.69 -12.62 -6.03
N GLU A 46 -4.85 -12.90 -6.63
CA GLU A 46 -5.91 -11.90 -6.85
C GLU A 46 -6.45 -11.34 -5.53
N THR A 47 -6.56 -12.18 -4.50
CA THR A 47 -6.97 -11.77 -3.16
C THR A 47 -5.95 -10.81 -2.53
N ALA A 48 -4.67 -11.16 -2.56
CA ALA A 48 -3.59 -10.31 -2.08
C ALA A 48 -3.53 -8.98 -2.86
N LEU A 49 -3.68 -9.04 -4.18
CA LEU A 49 -3.69 -7.86 -5.05
C LEU A 49 -4.86 -6.92 -4.74
N ARG A 50 -6.05 -7.47 -4.46
CA ARG A 50 -7.21 -6.67 -4.04
C ARG A 50 -6.95 -6.03 -2.67
N ALA A 51 -6.46 -6.79 -1.69
CA ALA A 51 -6.16 -6.28 -0.36
C ALA A 51 -5.16 -5.12 -0.41
N TRP A 52 -4.07 -5.26 -1.17
CA TRP A 52 -3.11 -4.17 -1.40
C TRP A 52 -3.76 -2.94 -2.02
N ARG A 53 -4.58 -3.10 -3.07
CA ARG A 53 -5.25 -1.96 -3.72
C ARG A 53 -6.20 -1.22 -2.78
N ASP A 54 -6.87 -1.94 -1.90
CA ASP A 54 -7.80 -1.33 -0.94
C ASP A 54 -7.04 -0.56 0.14
N LEU A 55 -5.93 -1.10 0.66
CA LEU A 55 -5.04 -0.40 1.60
C LEU A 55 -4.39 0.83 0.96
N ALA A 56 -3.88 0.70 -0.27
CA ALA A 56 -3.29 1.82 -1.00
C ALA A 56 -4.31 2.94 -1.25
N ARG A 57 -5.57 2.60 -1.56
CA ARG A 57 -6.64 3.59 -1.71
C ARG A 57 -6.96 4.28 -0.37
N ASP A 58 -7.03 3.54 0.72
CA ASP A 58 -7.27 4.08 2.06
C ASP A 58 -6.17 5.06 2.48
N ALA A 59 -4.89 4.70 2.28
CA ALA A 59 -3.76 5.60 2.53
C ALA A 59 -3.84 6.90 1.71
N GLN A 60 -4.14 6.79 0.41
CA GLN A 60 -4.26 7.94 -0.49
C GLN A 60 -5.43 8.87 -0.12
N THR A 61 -6.56 8.31 0.31
CA THR A 61 -7.69 9.08 0.84
C THR A 61 -7.27 9.82 2.11
N ALA A 62 -6.65 9.13 3.07
CA ALA A 62 -6.24 9.72 4.33
C ALA A 62 -5.23 10.86 4.14
N VAL A 63 -4.26 10.70 3.24
CA VAL A 63 -3.29 11.75 2.89
C VAL A 63 -3.99 12.95 2.25
N SER A 64 -4.94 12.72 1.35
CA SER A 64 -5.69 13.80 0.70
C SER A 64 -6.52 14.61 1.70
N GLU A 65 -7.18 13.93 2.63
CA GLU A 65 -7.96 14.56 3.71
C GLU A 65 -7.06 15.33 4.67
N TYR A 66 -5.98 14.72 5.16
CA TYR A 66 -5.00 15.38 6.02
C TYR A 66 -4.39 16.63 5.38
N ALA A 67 -3.97 16.54 4.12
CA ALA A 67 -3.40 17.67 3.39
C ALA A 67 -4.40 18.84 3.27
N ARG A 68 -5.66 18.53 2.96
CA ARG A 68 -6.74 19.51 2.89
C ARG A 68 -7.00 20.17 4.25
N GLU A 69 -7.07 19.38 5.32
CA GLU A 69 -7.35 19.85 6.68
C GLU A 69 -6.21 20.71 7.26
N THR A 70 -4.96 20.36 6.92
CA THR A 70 -3.77 21.10 7.37
C THR A 70 -3.35 22.23 6.45
N GLY A 71 -4.02 22.39 5.30
CA GLY A 71 -3.68 23.41 4.29
C GLY A 71 -2.34 23.18 3.60
N ARG A 72 -1.81 21.95 3.64
CA ARG A 72 -0.51 21.58 3.07
C ARG A 72 -0.65 21.04 1.65
N PRO A 73 0.34 21.22 0.77
CA PRO A 73 0.36 20.54 -0.52
C PRO A 73 0.35 19.02 -0.34
N ARG A 74 -0.58 18.33 -1.02
CA ARG A 74 -0.70 16.86 -0.93
C ARG A 74 0.61 16.13 -1.23
N ALA A 75 1.33 16.55 -2.27
CA ALA A 75 2.60 15.93 -2.66
C ALA A 75 3.69 16.04 -1.57
N GLU A 76 3.68 17.11 -0.77
CA GLU A 76 4.62 17.28 0.35
C GLU A 76 4.30 16.31 1.48
N VAL A 77 3.01 16.16 1.82
CA VAL A 77 2.54 15.18 2.81
C VAL A 77 2.85 13.75 2.35
N GLU A 78 2.58 13.41 1.08
CA GLU A 78 2.90 12.09 0.50
C GLU A 78 4.39 11.76 0.66
N ALA A 79 5.28 12.68 0.29
CA ALA A 79 6.72 12.48 0.38
C ALA A 79 7.24 12.40 1.83
N GLU A 80 6.57 13.05 2.79
CA GLU A 80 6.89 12.90 4.22
C GLU A 80 6.45 11.56 4.77
N VAL A 81 5.24 11.13 4.42
CA VAL A 81 4.69 9.84 4.84
C VAL A 81 5.53 8.69 4.27
N GLU A 82 5.91 8.76 2.99
CA GLU A 82 6.78 7.75 2.35
C GLU A 82 8.14 7.66 3.06
N ARG A 83 8.78 8.81 3.35
CA ARG A 83 10.05 8.82 4.09
C ARG A 83 9.91 8.24 5.50
N ALA A 84 8.86 8.63 6.22
CA ALA A 84 8.62 8.15 7.58
C ALA A 84 8.24 6.66 7.64
N ALA A 85 7.51 6.17 6.63
CA ALA A 85 7.21 4.76 6.48
C ALA A 85 8.49 3.93 6.30
N ALA A 86 9.43 4.41 5.48
CA ALA A 86 10.70 3.74 5.19
C ALA A 86 11.74 3.78 6.32
N THR A 87 11.59 4.64 7.35
CA THR A 87 12.64 4.88 8.36
C THR A 87 12.65 3.85 9.51
N GLU A 88 11.63 2.99 9.66
CA GLU A 88 11.58 1.98 10.75
C GLU A 88 12.16 0.61 10.39
N ASP A 89 12.58 0.40 9.14
CA ASP A 89 13.19 -0.86 8.65
C ASP A 89 14.72 -0.92 8.85
N THR A 90 15.29 -0.13 9.77
CA THR A 90 16.74 -0.14 10.12
C THR A 90 16.96 -0.44 11.60
#